data_AF-A0A0B8P3C0-F1
#
_entry.id   AF-A0A0B8P3C0-F1
#
_cell.length_a   1.000
_cell.length_b   1.000
_cell.length_c   1.000
_cell.angle_alpha   90.00
_cell.angle_beta   90.00
_cell.angle_gamma   90.00
#
_symmetry.space_group_name_H-M   'P 1'
#
loop_
_entity.id
_entity.type
_entity.pdbx_description
1 polymer ?
#
loop_
_entity_poly.entity_id
_entity_poly.type
_entity_poly.pdbx_seq_one_letter_code
_entity_poly.pdbx_strand_id
1 'polypeptide(L)'
;MVMERTPYNKEAPSRSELTVTGHKISREEMAKAFVDAGFACAFQDCRGRYKSTGTFTKYTNEAEDGFDTCEWLIQQPWCNGKIGTMGLSYAAHVQMAMACLNPPGLATMVMDSGGFSSAYECGIRTGGAFELKQATWLIAKR
;
A
#
# COMPACT_ATOMS: atom_id res chain seq x y z
N MET A 1 0.50 0.80 15.34
CA MET A 1 -0.51 1.33 14.38
C MET A 1 -0.55 0.46 13.13
N VAL A 2 -1.58 0.60 12.29
CA VAL A 2 -1.70 -0.07 10.98
C VAL A 2 -1.69 0.97 9.86
N MET A 3 -0.96 0.70 8.78
CA MET A 3 -0.97 1.57 7.59
C MET A 3 -1.12 0.81 6.27
N GLU A 4 -1.72 1.47 5.29
CA GLU A 4 -1.77 1.02 3.90
C GLU A 4 -1.44 2.21 2.97
N ARG A 5 -0.53 1.97 2.01
CA ARG A 5 -0.32 2.87 0.85
C ARG A 5 -1.01 2.27 -0.36
N THR A 6 -1.77 3.07 -1.10
CA THR A 6 -2.58 2.58 -2.21
C THR A 6 -2.61 3.56 -3.39
N PRO A 7 -2.57 3.07 -4.64
CA PRO A 7 -2.79 3.90 -5.82
C PRO A 7 -4.27 3.91 -6.24
N TYR A 8 -5.20 3.46 -5.38
CA TYR A 8 -6.62 3.18 -5.71
C TYR A 8 -7.66 4.03 -4.96
N ASN A 9 -7.26 5.20 -4.46
CA ASN A 9 -8.04 6.14 -3.65
C ASN A 9 -8.13 5.65 -2.21
N LYS A 10 -7.38 6.31 -1.34
CA LYS A 10 -7.38 6.03 0.10
C LYS A 10 -8.76 6.19 0.77
N GLU A 11 -9.73 6.80 0.09
CA GLU A 11 -11.11 7.00 0.57
C GLU A 11 -12.10 5.98 -0.03
N ALA A 12 -11.72 5.26 -1.08
CA ALA A 12 -12.59 4.26 -1.68
C ALA A 12 -12.50 2.92 -0.95
N PRO A 13 -13.60 2.12 -0.91
CA PRO A 13 -13.53 0.74 -0.43
C PRO A 13 -12.49 -0.07 -1.22
N SER A 14 -11.59 -0.76 -0.51
CA SER A 14 -10.63 -1.67 -1.15
C SER A 14 -11.36 -2.87 -1.76
N ARG A 15 -10.70 -3.48 -2.74
CA ARG A 15 -11.14 -4.76 -3.32
C ARG A 15 -10.86 -5.94 -2.41
N SER A 16 -9.94 -5.82 -1.46
CA SER A 16 -9.59 -6.89 -0.49
C SER A 16 -10.43 -6.89 0.77
N GLU A 17 -11.10 -5.79 1.09
CA GLU A 17 -11.77 -5.64 2.38
C GLU A 17 -13.23 -5.97 2.24
N LEU A 18 -13.48 -7.28 2.33
CA LEU A 18 -14.79 -7.88 2.25
C LEU A 18 -15.14 -8.52 3.59
N THR A 19 -16.40 -8.41 3.99
CA THR A 19 -16.95 -9.26 5.04
C THR A 19 -16.97 -10.72 4.58
N VAL A 20 -17.19 -11.66 5.50
CA VAL A 20 -17.41 -13.09 5.18
C VAL A 20 -18.56 -13.28 4.18
N THR A 21 -19.53 -12.37 4.16
CA THR A 21 -20.68 -12.38 3.25
C THR A 21 -20.40 -11.67 1.91
N GLY A 22 -19.18 -11.16 1.69
CA GLY A 22 -18.77 -10.50 0.44
C GLY A 22 -19.15 -9.01 0.36
N HIS A 23 -19.62 -8.40 1.46
CA HIS A 23 -19.91 -6.97 1.48
C HIS A 23 -18.62 -6.17 1.57
N LYS A 24 -18.49 -5.13 0.74
CA LYS A 24 -17.33 -4.22 0.79
C LYS A 24 -17.40 -3.35 2.03
N ILE A 25 -16.32 -3.34 2.78
CA ILE A 25 -16.17 -2.50 3.97
C ILE A 25 -15.62 -1.14 3.53
N SER A 26 -16.23 -0.06 4.03
CA SER A 26 -15.72 1.29 3.81
C SER A 26 -14.39 1.51 4.55
N ARG A 27 -13.63 2.52 4.13
CA ARG A 27 -12.39 2.91 4.84
C ARG A 27 -12.63 3.30 6.29
N GLU A 28 -13.77 3.93 6.56
CA GLU A 28 -14.16 4.36 7.90
C GLU A 28 -14.48 3.16 8.79
N GLU A 29 -15.25 2.19 8.29
CA GLU A 29 -15.53 0.95 9.02
C GLU A 29 -14.26 0.14 9.30
N MET A 30 -13.34 0.05 8.33
CA MET A 30 -12.05 -0.60 8.54
C MET A 30 -11.18 0.13 9.56
N ALA A 31 -11.08 1.45 9.45
CA ALA A 31 -10.37 2.27 10.44
C ALA A 31 -10.96 2.08 11.83
N LYS A 32 -12.30 2.07 11.93
CA LYS A 32 -13.02 1.83 13.18
C LYS A 32 -12.69 0.47 13.77
N ALA A 33 -12.63 -0.59 12.97
CA ALA A 33 -12.26 -1.93 13.46
C ALA A 33 -10.84 -1.94 14.05
N PHE A 34 -9.87 -1.28 13.42
CA PHE A 34 -8.52 -1.15 13.98
C PHE A 34 -8.48 -0.29 15.24
N VAL A 35 -9.20 0.83 15.26
CA VAL A 35 -9.27 1.73 16.43
C VAL A 35 -9.92 1.04 17.62
N ASP A 36 -11.03 0.32 17.40
CA ASP A 36 -11.72 -0.45 18.43
C ASP A 36 -10.80 -1.58 18.98
N ALA A 37 -9.87 -2.08 18.18
CA ALA A 37 -8.83 -3.02 18.59
C ALA A 37 -7.56 -2.37 19.22
N GLY A 38 -7.55 -1.04 19.40
CA GLY A 38 -6.45 -0.31 20.05
C GLY A 38 -5.32 0.14 19.12
N PHE A 39 -5.53 0.12 17.80
CA PHE A 39 -4.55 0.60 16.82
C PHE A 39 -4.96 1.95 16.21
N ALA A 40 -4.02 2.89 16.10
CA ALA A 40 -4.17 3.97 15.12
C ALA A 40 -4.11 3.39 13.68
N CYS A 41 -4.80 4.03 12.74
CA CYS A 41 -4.89 3.59 11.34
C CYS A 41 -4.54 4.73 10.37
N ALA A 42 -3.78 4.45 9.32
CA ALA A 42 -3.44 5.42 8.27
C ALA A 42 -3.59 4.82 6.86
N PHE A 43 -4.38 5.50 6.02
CA PHE A 43 -4.49 5.20 4.59
C PHE A 43 -3.86 6.33 3.79
N GLN A 44 -2.96 6.02 2.87
CA GLN A 44 -2.22 7.00 2.08
C GLN A 44 -2.38 6.75 0.58
N ASP A 45 -2.65 7.81 -0.17
CA ASP A 45 -2.57 7.78 -1.63
C ASP A 45 -1.11 7.81 -2.07
N CYS A 46 -0.72 6.91 -2.98
CA CYS A 46 0.61 6.97 -3.62
C CYS A 46 0.82 8.32 -4.35
N ARG A 47 2.07 8.73 -4.53
CA ARG A 47 2.45 9.98 -5.22
C ARG A 47 1.74 10.14 -6.56
N GLY A 48 1.19 11.33 -6.81
CA GLY A 48 0.45 11.66 -8.03
C GLY A 48 -0.86 10.88 -8.23
N ARG A 49 -1.42 10.27 -7.18
CA ARG A 49 -2.73 9.61 -7.18
C ARG A 49 -3.69 10.37 -6.29
N TYR A 50 -4.92 10.58 -6.78
CA TYR A 50 -6.01 11.21 -6.06
C TYR A 50 -5.59 12.50 -5.34
N LYS A 51 -5.56 12.50 -4.01
CA LYS A 51 -5.25 13.70 -3.22
C LYS A 51 -3.75 13.94 -3.02
N SER A 52 -2.89 12.97 -3.36
CA SER A 52 -1.44 13.13 -3.29
C SER A 52 -0.89 13.89 -4.50
N THR A 53 -0.03 14.87 -4.23
CA THR A 53 0.63 15.68 -5.26
C THR A 53 1.77 14.93 -5.96
N GLY A 54 2.39 15.56 -6.95
CA GLY A 54 3.51 15.00 -7.73
C GLY A 54 3.07 14.22 -8.97
N THR A 55 4.01 13.47 -9.55
CA THR A 55 3.77 12.68 -10.77
C THR A 55 3.76 11.20 -10.42
N PHE A 56 2.68 10.51 -10.78
CA PHE A 56 2.61 9.07 -10.64
C PHE A 56 3.43 8.39 -11.73
N THR A 57 4.47 7.67 -11.30
CA THR A 57 5.21 6.72 -12.11
C THR A 57 5.17 5.38 -11.40
N LYS A 58 4.68 4.37 -12.12
CA LYS A 58 4.38 3.05 -11.56
C LYS A 58 5.66 2.40 -10.99
N TYR A 59 5.60 2.03 -9.71
CA TYR A 59 6.62 1.32 -8.91
C TYR A 59 7.96 2.05 -8.65
N THR A 60 8.17 3.28 -9.11
CA THR A 60 9.51 3.89 -9.05
C THR A 60 9.82 4.62 -7.76
N ASN A 61 8.84 5.26 -7.13
CA ASN A 61 9.05 6.11 -5.94
C ASN A 61 8.54 5.47 -4.64
N GLU A 62 8.10 4.22 -4.72
CA GLU A 62 7.28 3.61 -3.67
C GLU A 62 8.09 3.21 -2.44
N ALA A 63 9.40 2.99 -2.63
CA ALA A 63 10.31 2.63 -1.56
C ALA A 63 10.59 3.84 -0.66
N GLU A 64 11.06 4.93 -1.24
CA GLU A 64 11.41 6.18 -0.55
C GLU A 64 10.16 6.84 0.04
N ASP A 65 9.07 6.94 -0.73
CA ASP A 65 7.83 7.55 -0.23
C ASP A 65 7.27 6.76 0.97
N GLY A 66 7.40 5.43 0.96
CA GLY A 66 7.02 4.59 2.10
C GLY A 66 7.93 4.78 3.31
N PHE A 67 9.24 4.91 3.08
CA PHE A 67 10.22 5.16 4.13
C PHE A 67 9.92 6.47 4.86
N ASP A 68 9.77 7.56 4.10
CA ASP A 68 9.44 8.89 4.62
C ASP A 68 8.11 8.88 5.38
N THR A 69 7.14 8.09 4.90
CA THR A 69 5.85 7.91 5.58
C THR A 69 6.05 7.24 6.94
N CYS A 70 6.87 6.19 7.03
CA CYS A 70 7.17 5.54 8.31
C CYS A 70 7.93 6.47 9.27
N GLU A 71 8.94 7.20 8.78
CA GLU A 71 9.66 8.23 9.56
C GLU A 71 8.68 9.24 10.15
N TRP A 72 7.76 9.75 9.35
CA TRP A 72 6.76 10.69 9.84
C TRP A 72 5.83 10.05 10.87
N LEU A 73 5.35 8.84 10.61
CA LEU A 73 4.40 8.13 11.47
C LEU A 73 4.96 7.82 12.85
N ILE A 74 6.23 7.42 12.97
CA ILE A 74 6.82 7.10 14.29
C ILE A 74 6.98 8.33 15.19
N GLN A 75 6.98 9.54 14.64
CA GLN A 75 7.07 10.80 15.41
C GLN A 75 5.71 11.26 15.94
N GLN A 76 4.62 10.60 15.55
CA GLN A 76 3.28 11.03 15.96
C GLN A 76 2.98 10.55 17.38
N PRO A 77 2.34 11.38 18.23
CA PRO A 77 2.09 11.05 19.65
C PRO A 77 1.16 9.84 19.84
N TRP A 78 0.38 9.50 18.81
CA TRP A 78 -0.52 8.34 18.78
C TRP A 78 0.14 7.08 18.19
N CYS A 79 1.40 7.15 17.77
CA CYS A 79 2.19 6.00 17.34
C CYS A 79 3.10 5.54 18.47
N ASN A 80 3.04 4.25 18.81
CA ASN A 80 3.90 3.65 19.83
C ASN A 80 5.27 3.18 19.28
N GLY A 81 5.71 3.76 18.16
CA GLY A 81 6.94 3.37 17.47
C GLY A 81 6.87 2.05 16.69
N LYS A 82 5.70 1.38 16.64
CA LYS A 82 5.50 0.14 15.86
C LYS A 82 4.44 0.32 14.78
N ILE A 83 4.82 0.01 13.55
CA ILE A 83 4.02 0.11 12.35
C ILE A 83 3.82 -1.30 11.77
N GLY A 84 2.57 -1.74 11.71
CA GLY A 84 2.17 -2.87 10.89
C GLY A 84 1.66 -2.34 9.55
N THR A 85 2.01 -3.01 8.45
CA THR A 85 1.48 -2.67 7.13
C THR A 85 0.57 -3.75 6.59
N MET A 86 -0.36 -3.34 5.73
CA MET A 86 -1.19 -4.25 4.96
C MET A 86 -1.35 -3.77 3.51
N GLY A 87 -1.81 -4.66 2.63
CA GLY A 87 -2.25 -4.30 1.30
C GLY A 87 -2.47 -5.50 0.37
N LEU A 88 -3.31 -5.30 -0.65
CA LEU A 88 -3.54 -6.23 -1.76
C LEU A 88 -2.92 -5.70 -3.07
N SER A 89 -2.31 -6.59 -3.85
CA SER A 89 -1.82 -6.30 -5.20
C SER A 89 -0.83 -5.13 -5.22
N TYR A 90 -1.14 -3.98 -5.85
CA TYR A 90 -0.25 -2.82 -5.83
C TYR A 90 0.04 -2.34 -4.42
N ALA A 91 -0.95 -2.33 -3.53
CA ALA A 91 -0.72 -1.96 -2.14
C ALA A 91 0.30 -2.92 -1.47
N ALA A 92 0.26 -4.22 -1.75
CA ALA A 92 1.30 -5.15 -1.31
C ALA A 92 2.68 -4.85 -1.93
N HIS A 93 2.74 -4.55 -3.24
CA HIS A 93 4.01 -4.21 -3.91
C HIS A 93 4.70 -3.01 -3.26
N VAL A 94 3.96 -1.96 -2.90
CA VAL A 94 4.56 -0.75 -2.30
C VAL A 94 5.01 -0.97 -0.87
N GLN A 95 4.34 -1.84 -0.09
CA GLN A 95 4.85 -2.20 1.23
C GLN A 95 6.16 -2.98 1.13
N MET A 96 6.30 -3.88 0.15
CA MET A 96 7.56 -4.60 -0.08
C MET A 96 8.68 -3.66 -0.55
N ALA A 97 8.38 -2.74 -1.48
CA ALA A 97 9.36 -1.76 -1.96
C ALA A 97 9.89 -0.91 -0.80
N MET A 98 9.00 -0.41 0.05
CA MET A 98 9.35 0.31 1.27
C MET A 98 10.23 -0.54 2.21
N ALA A 99 9.85 -1.79 2.48
CA ALA A 99 10.57 -2.66 3.39
C ALA A 99 12.03 -2.93 2.98
N CYS A 100 12.34 -2.90 1.68
CA CYS A 100 13.71 -3.03 1.17
C CYS A 100 14.65 -1.94 1.68
N LEU A 101 14.13 -0.78 2.14
CA LEU A 101 14.91 0.31 2.71
C LEU A 101 15.02 0.25 4.25
N ASN A 102 14.49 -0.81 4.88
CA ASN A 102 14.47 -0.97 6.33
C ASN A 102 13.93 0.29 7.07
N PRO A 103 12.68 0.71 6.78
CA PRO A 103 12.10 1.92 7.36
C PRO A 103 11.92 1.80 8.87
N PRO A 104 12.03 2.90 9.62
CA PRO A 104 11.95 2.83 11.06
C PRO A 104 10.53 2.46 11.53
N GLY A 105 10.48 1.68 12.61
CA GLY A 105 9.23 1.25 13.23
C GLY A 105 8.47 0.14 12.51
N LEU A 106 8.87 -0.27 11.30
CA LEU A 106 8.25 -1.40 10.61
C LEU A 106 8.41 -2.69 11.42
N ALA A 107 7.31 -3.23 11.91
CA ALA A 107 7.29 -4.37 12.81
C ALA A 107 6.63 -5.61 12.19
N THR A 108 5.71 -5.43 11.24
CA THR A 108 4.96 -6.54 10.61
C THR A 108 4.41 -6.10 9.26
N MET A 109 4.28 -7.04 8.33
CA MET A 109 3.66 -6.81 7.01
C MET A 109 2.66 -7.92 6.70
N VAL A 110 1.46 -7.55 6.27
CA VAL A 110 0.42 -8.46 5.77
C VAL A 110 0.21 -8.16 4.30
N MET A 111 0.90 -8.90 3.44
CA MET A 111 0.85 -8.72 1.99
C MET A 111 -0.05 -9.78 1.35
N ASP A 112 -1.04 -9.33 0.58
CA ASP A 112 -1.90 -10.20 -0.20
C ASP A 112 -1.62 -10.04 -1.70
N SER A 113 -1.39 -11.16 -2.39
CA SER A 113 -1.30 -11.26 -3.84
C SER A 113 -0.42 -10.18 -4.50
N GLY A 114 0.73 -9.92 -3.88
CA GLY A 114 1.70 -8.94 -4.34
C GLY A 114 3.03 -9.06 -3.60
N GLY A 115 3.83 -7.99 -3.63
CA GLY A 115 5.26 -8.05 -3.29
C GLY A 115 6.07 -8.68 -4.44
N PHE A 116 6.98 -7.92 -5.05
CA PHE A 116 7.88 -8.45 -6.07
C PHE A 116 9.24 -8.71 -5.44
N SER A 117 9.73 -9.96 -5.50
CA SER A 117 11.15 -10.26 -5.28
C SER A 117 12.00 -9.71 -6.42
N SER A 118 11.49 -9.78 -7.65
CA SER A 118 12.08 -9.19 -8.85
C SER A 118 10.97 -8.91 -9.86
N ALA A 119 10.77 -7.65 -10.24
CA ALA A 119 9.78 -7.28 -11.23
C ALA A 119 10.08 -7.89 -12.63
N TYR A 120 11.35 -8.23 -12.90
CA TYR A 120 11.76 -8.89 -14.13
C TYR A 120 11.41 -10.39 -14.15
N GLU A 121 11.41 -11.05 -13.01
CA GLU A 121 11.11 -12.48 -12.93
C GLU A 121 9.63 -12.74 -12.64
N CYS A 122 8.96 -11.82 -11.95
CA CYS A 122 7.55 -11.91 -11.62
C CYS A 122 6.83 -10.56 -11.75
N GLY A 123 5.60 -10.59 -12.25
CA GLY A 123 4.70 -9.43 -12.26
C GLY A 123 4.80 -8.54 -13.49
N ILE A 124 5.98 -8.00 -13.82
CA ILE A 124 6.16 -7.21 -15.06
C ILE A 124 6.61 -8.10 -16.21
N ARG A 125 7.46 -9.07 -15.92
CA ARG A 125 7.89 -10.11 -16.85
C ARG A 125 7.80 -11.48 -16.20
N THR A 126 7.74 -12.51 -17.02
CA THR A 126 7.84 -13.91 -16.59
C THR A 126 8.64 -14.68 -17.64
N GLY A 127 9.79 -15.24 -17.23
CA GLY A 127 10.70 -15.93 -18.17
C GLY A 127 11.20 -15.05 -19.32
N GLY A 128 11.33 -13.73 -19.09
CA GLY A 128 11.72 -12.75 -20.10
C GLY A 128 10.58 -12.20 -20.96
N ALA A 129 9.41 -12.85 -21.00
CA ALA A 129 8.23 -12.34 -21.70
C ALA A 129 7.58 -11.18 -20.94
N PHE A 130 7.19 -10.11 -21.64
CA PHE A 130 6.50 -8.97 -21.04
C PHE A 130 5.04 -9.28 -20.77
N GLU A 131 4.57 -9.02 -19.55
CA GLU A 131 3.18 -9.20 -19.19
C GLU A 131 2.33 -8.03 -19.72
N LEU A 132 1.54 -8.26 -20.78
CA LEU A 132 0.70 -7.22 -21.41
C LEU A 132 -0.30 -6.57 -20.45
N LYS A 133 -0.66 -7.21 -19.33
CA LYS A 133 -1.47 -6.61 -18.26
C LYS A 133 -0.85 -5.30 -17.74
N GLN A 134 0.46 -5.13 -17.84
CA GLN A 134 1.15 -3.91 -17.44
C GLN A 134 0.79 -2.72 -18.34
N ALA A 135 0.55 -2.95 -19.63
CA ALA A 135 0.17 -1.90 -20.58
C ALA A 135 -1.20 -1.27 -20.25
N THR A 136 -2.07 -1.98 -19.52
CA THR A 136 -3.36 -1.43 -19.08
C THR A 136 -3.21 -0.15 -18.24
N TRP A 137 -2.08 0.01 -17.54
CA TRP A 137 -1.79 1.20 -16.75
C TRP A 137 -1.40 2.42 -17.58
N LEU A 138 -1.03 2.23 -18.85
CA LEU A 138 -0.75 3.32 -19.79
C LEU A 138 -2.03 3.84 -20.45
N ILE A 139 -3.05 3.00 -20.59
CA ILE A 139 -4.30 3.31 -21.31
C ILE A 139 -5.48 3.60 -20.38
N ALA A 140 -5.45 3.12 -19.13
CA ALA A 140 -6.43 3.48 -18.12
C ALA A 140 -6.25 4.96 -17.78
N LYS A 141 -7.14 5.80 -18.31
CA LYS A 141 -7.16 7.25 -18.03
C LYS A 141 -7.22 7.50 -16.51
N ARG A 142 -6.46 8.51 -16.10
CA ARG A 142 -6.35 9.00 -14.71
C ARG A 142 -7.71 9.43 -14.15
#